data_AF-A0A2S8A8Q3-F1
#
_entry.id   AF-A0A2S8A8Q3-F1
#
_cell.length_a   1.000
_cell.length_b   1.000
_cell.length_c   1.000
_cell.angle_alpha   90.00
_cell.angle_beta   90.00
_cell.angle_gamma   90.00
#
_symmetry.space_group_name_H-M   'P 1'
#
loop_
_entity.id
_entity.type
_entity.pdbx_description
1 polymer ?
#
loop_
_entity_poly.entity_id
_entity_poly.type
_entity_poly.pdbx_seq_one_letter_code
_entity_poly.pdbx_strand_id
1 'polypeptide(L)'
;MKSIIIPILKKVHFSSAISSPAFLLLFLFPFFFTQCQTKEPPKPMDTEFTITPCQITYKGQPLPLGKPFNEWRKKLGNYNRKVKGFLIWDSLGIAVMIHWDATRFWKEKNYNTEEFIDSRPVTEFYIFFMNLDSETGKQGKLQYAWGYYPITAELEKQMTSPNPEYPDVKPYSKERIARLKEERHPKNYIYPYHPYTGTVDFQGAPVKAGMSLSQVNKERSGIQGVDELGYWDKDMNWKDERGSTSVKSGEMIEFVDDKWRCAGKDYVYFTSLRYSEGELEYLKVEYLSKENEK
;
A
#
# COMPACT_ATOMS: atom_id res chain seq x y z
N MET A 1 -6.52 -74.56 29.87
CA MET A 1 -7.93 -74.99 30.05
C MET A 1 -8.58 -75.04 28.67
N LYS A 2 -8.95 -76.25 28.20
CA LYS A 2 -9.83 -76.64 27.05
C LYS A 2 -9.60 -75.86 25.73
N SER A 3 -8.86 -76.31 24.71
CA SER A 3 -9.02 -77.49 23.82
C SER A 3 -10.46 -77.88 23.47
N ILE A 4 -10.79 -77.87 22.16
CA ILE A 4 -11.42 -78.97 21.38
C ILE A 4 -12.00 -78.40 20.05
N ILE A 5 -11.40 -78.66 18.88
CA ILE A 5 -11.68 -79.70 17.84
C ILE A 5 -12.51 -79.22 16.62
N ILE A 6 -11.86 -79.38 15.46
CA ILE A 6 -12.19 -79.42 14.01
C ILE A 6 -13.43 -80.34 13.69
N PRO A 7 -14.29 -80.14 12.66
CA PRO A 7 -13.93 -80.61 11.32
C PRO A 7 -14.48 -79.97 10.03
N ILE A 8 -13.65 -80.22 9.02
CA ILE A 8 -13.77 -80.20 7.55
C ILE A 8 -14.96 -81.03 7.04
N LEU A 9 -15.57 -80.60 5.92
CA LEU A 9 -16.17 -81.35 4.78
C LEU A 9 -17.14 -80.37 4.06
N LYS A 10 -17.21 -80.17 2.74
CA LYS A 10 -17.14 -81.10 1.60
C LYS A 10 -16.93 -80.30 0.29
N LYS A 11 -16.25 -80.95 -0.66
CA LYS A 11 -16.12 -80.62 -2.09
C LYS A 11 -17.48 -80.45 -2.80
N VAL A 12 -17.53 -79.57 -3.81
CA VAL A 12 -18.11 -79.87 -5.14
C VAL A 12 -17.28 -79.15 -6.22
N HIS A 13 -16.81 -79.91 -7.21
CA HIS A 13 -16.24 -79.45 -8.47
C HIS A 13 -17.25 -79.75 -9.59
N PHE A 14 -17.43 -78.84 -10.55
CA PHE A 14 -17.72 -79.09 -11.98
C PHE A 14 -17.45 -77.74 -12.68
N SER A 15 -16.40 -77.61 -13.52
CA SER A 15 -16.41 -77.77 -15.00
C SER A 15 -17.39 -76.79 -15.68
N SER A 16 -17.11 -76.03 -16.73
CA SER A 16 -16.01 -75.90 -17.68
C SER A 16 -16.40 -74.77 -18.65
N ALA A 17 -15.40 -74.02 -19.13
CA ALA A 17 -15.29 -73.38 -20.46
C ALA A 17 -16.42 -72.47 -21.00
N ILE A 18 -16.05 -71.30 -21.55
CA ILE A 18 -16.24 -70.92 -22.98
C ILE A 18 -15.83 -69.43 -23.21
N SER A 19 -14.94 -69.26 -24.21
CA SER A 19 -14.68 -68.10 -25.10
C SER A 19 -14.19 -66.71 -24.61
N SER A 20 -12.91 -66.44 -24.86
CA SER A 20 -12.36 -65.14 -25.37
C SER A 20 -13.08 -64.66 -26.66
N PRO A 21 -12.92 -63.40 -27.19
CA PRO A 21 -11.79 -62.48 -27.04
C PRO A 21 -12.11 -60.96 -26.88
N ALA A 22 -11.07 -60.19 -26.50
CA ALA A 22 -10.77 -58.78 -26.82
C ALA A 22 -11.90 -57.72 -26.85
N PHE A 23 -11.83 -56.72 -25.95
CA PHE A 23 -11.78 -55.28 -26.29
C PHE A 23 -11.74 -54.36 -25.03
N LEU A 24 -10.72 -53.50 -25.00
CA LEU A 24 -10.73 -52.08 -24.59
C LEU A 24 -10.83 -51.60 -23.11
N LEU A 25 -10.04 -50.53 -22.89
CA LEU A 25 -10.12 -49.43 -21.89
C LEU A 25 -9.45 -49.73 -20.52
N LEU A 26 -8.19 -49.39 -20.26
CA LEU A 26 -7.60 -48.04 -20.27
C LEU A 26 -8.59 -47.02 -19.68
N PHE A 27 -8.83 -46.98 -18.36
CA PHE A 27 -9.37 -45.81 -17.63
C PHE A 27 -9.42 -46.06 -16.12
N LEU A 28 -8.28 -45.98 -15.44
CA LEU A 28 -8.25 -45.65 -14.00
C LEU A 28 -7.08 -44.70 -13.73
N PHE A 29 -6.97 -43.64 -14.55
CA PHE A 29 -6.50 -42.37 -14.02
C PHE A 29 -7.73 -41.75 -13.37
N PRO A 30 -7.87 -41.73 -12.03
CA PRO A 30 -8.75 -40.74 -11.45
C PRO A 30 -8.15 -39.42 -11.89
N PHE A 31 -8.91 -38.71 -12.72
CA PHE A 31 -8.76 -37.30 -12.96
C PHE A 31 -8.54 -36.62 -11.60
N PHE A 32 -7.28 -36.39 -11.24
CA PHE A 32 -6.92 -35.22 -10.48
C PHE A 32 -7.25 -34.06 -11.41
N PHE A 33 -8.54 -33.69 -11.46
CA PHE A 33 -8.93 -32.32 -11.71
C PHE A 33 -8.33 -31.52 -10.56
N THR A 34 -7.03 -31.24 -10.65
CA THR A 34 -6.52 -29.96 -10.19
C THR A 34 -7.43 -28.95 -10.87
N GLN A 35 -8.40 -28.42 -10.13
CA GLN A 35 -8.97 -27.12 -10.48
C GLN A 35 -7.77 -26.17 -10.45
N CYS A 36 -7.07 -26.04 -11.58
CA CYS A 36 -6.34 -24.83 -11.87
C CYS A 36 -7.39 -23.74 -11.76
N GLN A 37 -7.43 -23.05 -10.62
CA GLN A 37 -8.12 -21.78 -10.51
C GLN A 37 -7.43 -20.86 -11.51
N THR A 38 -7.98 -20.79 -12.72
CA THR A 38 -7.51 -19.86 -13.73
C THR A 38 -7.85 -18.48 -13.22
N LYS A 39 -6.81 -17.70 -12.88
CA LYS A 39 -6.95 -16.29 -12.53
C LYS A 39 -7.69 -15.57 -13.68
N GLU A 40 -8.63 -14.72 -13.34
CA GLU A 40 -9.42 -13.95 -14.30
C GLU A 40 -8.71 -12.64 -14.66
N PRO A 41 -8.87 -12.12 -15.89
CA PRO A 41 -8.35 -10.80 -16.22
C PRO A 41 -8.96 -9.72 -15.31
N PRO A 42 -8.24 -8.60 -15.07
CA PRO A 42 -8.78 -7.46 -14.32
C PRO A 42 -10.12 -7.00 -14.89
N LYS A 43 -11.13 -6.88 -14.04
CA LYS A 43 -12.44 -6.34 -14.43
C LYS A 43 -12.43 -4.82 -14.25
N PRO A 44 -12.95 -4.04 -15.22
CA PRO A 44 -13.11 -2.61 -15.04
C PRO A 44 -13.99 -2.30 -13.82
N MET A 45 -13.53 -1.40 -12.96
CA MET A 45 -14.30 -0.89 -11.83
C MET A 45 -14.63 0.59 -12.03
N ASP A 46 -15.83 0.99 -11.59
CA ASP A 46 -16.22 2.39 -11.55
C ASP A 46 -15.62 3.07 -10.32
N THR A 47 -14.39 3.58 -10.49
CA THR A 47 -13.61 4.24 -9.44
C THR A 47 -13.06 5.56 -9.95
N GLU A 48 -12.94 6.56 -9.08
CA GLU A 48 -12.28 7.81 -9.48
C GLU A 48 -10.81 7.58 -9.81
N PHE A 49 -10.10 6.71 -9.09
CA PHE A 49 -8.70 6.40 -9.36
C PHE A 49 -8.52 4.96 -9.82
N THR A 50 -7.82 4.79 -10.93
CA THR A 50 -7.36 3.47 -11.41
C THR A 50 -5.85 3.49 -11.57
N ILE A 51 -5.20 2.45 -11.04
CA ILE A 51 -3.74 2.32 -10.98
C ILE A 51 -3.37 0.99 -11.58
N THR A 52 -2.63 1.05 -12.68
CA THR A 52 -2.05 -0.10 -13.36
C THR A 52 -0.54 0.07 -13.40
N PRO A 53 0.23 -0.98 -13.74
CA PRO A 53 1.68 -0.84 -13.93
C PRO A 53 2.07 0.25 -14.95
N CYS A 54 1.16 0.64 -15.86
CA CYS A 54 1.47 1.49 -17.00
C CYS A 54 0.76 2.83 -17.05
N GLN A 55 -0.23 3.03 -16.19
CA GLN A 55 -1.10 4.18 -16.23
C GLN A 55 -1.77 4.40 -14.89
N ILE A 56 -1.90 5.67 -14.53
CA ILE A 56 -2.75 6.15 -13.44
C ILE A 56 -3.82 7.02 -14.07
N THR A 57 -5.08 6.86 -13.68
CA THR A 57 -6.17 7.72 -14.12
C THR A 57 -6.89 8.36 -12.93
N TYR A 58 -7.48 9.53 -13.18
CA TYR A 58 -8.46 10.17 -12.32
C TYR A 58 -9.71 10.47 -13.16
N LYS A 59 -10.87 9.95 -12.77
CA LYS A 59 -12.15 10.05 -13.49
C LYS A 59 -12.01 9.63 -14.96
N GLY A 60 -11.32 8.52 -15.18
CA GLY A 60 -11.01 7.97 -16.51
C GLY A 60 -9.95 8.74 -17.32
N GLN A 61 -9.48 9.90 -16.85
CA GLN A 61 -8.44 10.67 -17.54
C GLN A 61 -7.04 10.32 -17.04
N PRO A 62 -6.04 10.14 -17.92
CA PRO A 62 -4.66 9.88 -17.49
C PRO A 62 -4.09 11.02 -16.63
N LEU A 63 -3.43 10.68 -15.53
CA LEU A 63 -2.62 11.61 -14.75
C LEU A 63 -1.19 11.69 -15.32
N PRO A 64 -0.57 12.88 -15.39
CA PRO A 64 0.67 13.09 -16.12
C PRO A 64 1.90 12.89 -15.21
N LEU A 65 2.02 11.71 -14.60
CA LEU A 65 3.16 11.39 -13.73
C LEU A 65 4.49 11.45 -14.50
N GLY A 66 5.53 12.03 -13.89
CA GLY A 66 6.80 12.33 -14.53
C GLY A 66 6.80 13.60 -15.40
N LYS A 67 5.64 14.23 -15.63
CA LYS A 67 5.53 15.52 -16.33
C LYS A 67 5.55 16.70 -15.34
N PRO A 68 5.82 17.92 -15.83
CA PRO A 68 5.80 19.12 -15.00
C PRO A 68 4.45 19.34 -14.31
N PHE A 69 4.47 19.97 -13.13
CA PHE A 69 3.28 20.18 -12.32
C PHE A 69 2.19 21.01 -13.01
N ASN A 70 2.53 21.88 -13.95
CA ASN A 70 1.52 22.62 -14.70
C ASN A 70 0.51 21.70 -15.43
N GLU A 71 0.92 20.52 -15.88
CA GLU A 71 0.04 19.52 -16.49
C GLU A 71 -0.90 18.88 -15.45
N TRP A 72 -0.44 18.75 -14.21
CA TRP A 72 -1.27 18.30 -13.09
C TRP A 72 -2.32 19.35 -12.73
N ARG A 73 -1.91 20.62 -12.62
CA ARG A 73 -2.82 21.73 -12.31
C ARG A 73 -3.97 21.87 -13.31
N LYS A 74 -3.71 21.64 -14.61
CA LYS A 74 -4.76 21.63 -15.65
C LYS A 74 -5.85 20.57 -15.40
N LYS A 75 -5.50 19.46 -14.75
CA LYS A 75 -6.39 18.31 -14.52
C LYS A 75 -7.08 18.34 -13.15
N LEU A 76 -6.34 18.73 -12.12
CA LEU A 76 -6.80 18.67 -10.72
C LEU A 76 -7.11 20.05 -10.12
N GLY A 77 -6.83 21.13 -10.85
CA GLY A 77 -6.93 22.49 -10.34
C GLY A 77 -5.79 22.84 -9.38
N ASN A 78 -5.98 23.91 -8.61
CA ASN A 78 -4.99 24.37 -7.65
C ASN A 78 -4.93 23.47 -6.41
N TYR A 79 -3.72 23.22 -5.91
CA TYR A 79 -3.49 22.56 -4.64
C TYR A 79 -3.91 23.48 -3.48
N ASN A 80 -4.25 22.91 -2.32
CA ASN A 80 -4.63 23.65 -1.12
C ASN A 80 -3.41 24.09 -0.30
N ARG A 81 -2.39 23.23 -0.20
CA ARG A 81 -1.21 23.45 0.65
C ARG A 81 0.07 22.92 0.03
N LYS A 82 1.19 23.55 0.40
CA LYS A 82 2.54 23.09 0.09
C LYS A 82 3.30 22.78 1.37
N VAL A 83 3.89 21.60 1.44
CA VAL A 83 4.69 21.14 2.60
C VAL A 83 5.91 20.39 2.10
N LYS A 84 7.12 20.90 2.35
CA LYS A 84 8.40 20.19 2.08
C LYS A 84 8.50 19.57 0.66
N GLY A 85 8.08 20.29 -0.38
CA GLY A 85 8.09 19.78 -1.77
C GLY A 85 6.88 18.94 -2.16
N PHE A 86 5.93 18.76 -1.25
CA PHE A 86 4.62 18.17 -1.53
C PHE A 86 3.58 19.24 -1.81
N LEU A 87 2.71 18.97 -2.78
CA LEU A 87 1.55 19.78 -3.13
C LEU A 87 0.31 18.93 -2.85
N ILE A 88 -0.60 19.46 -2.03
CA ILE A 88 -1.65 18.67 -1.35
C ILE A 88 -3.02 19.19 -1.75
N TRP A 89 -3.91 18.29 -2.16
CA TRP A 89 -5.34 18.58 -2.33
C TRP A 89 -6.11 17.98 -1.16
N ASP A 90 -6.38 18.82 -0.17
CA ASP A 90 -7.04 18.43 1.09
C ASP A 90 -8.43 17.84 0.86
N SER A 91 -9.18 18.34 -0.12
CA SER A 91 -10.53 17.85 -0.43
C SER A 91 -10.55 16.55 -1.23
N LEU A 92 -9.45 16.21 -1.92
CA LEU A 92 -9.33 15.00 -2.73
C LEU A 92 -8.63 13.86 -1.97
N GLY A 93 -8.00 14.16 -0.84
CA GLY A 93 -7.23 13.16 -0.08
C GLY A 93 -5.95 12.73 -0.78
N ILE A 94 -5.34 13.59 -1.58
CA ILE A 94 -4.14 13.27 -2.36
C ILE A 94 -3.01 14.27 -2.15
N ALA A 95 -1.78 13.84 -2.44
CA ALA A 95 -0.63 14.71 -2.57
C ALA A 95 0.29 14.26 -3.70
N VAL A 96 1.11 15.19 -4.19
CA VAL A 96 2.19 14.89 -5.15
C VAL A 96 3.51 15.47 -4.66
N MET A 97 4.62 14.82 -4.99
CA MET A 97 5.96 15.33 -4.70
C MET A 97 6.63 15.87 -5.97
N ILE A 98 7.14 17.10 -5.90
CA ILE A 98 7.87 17.77 -6.98
C ILE A 98 9.40 17.84 -6.74
N HIS A 99 9.83 17.59 -5.50
CA HIS A 99 11.22 17.34 -5.11
C HIS A 99 11.27 16.79 -3.68
N TRP A 100 12.22 15.90 -3.38
CA TRP A 100 12.45 15.39 -2.02
C TRP A 100 13.43 16.27 -1.22
N ASP A 101 14.42 16.87 -1.88
CA ASP A 101 15.51 17.58 -1.23
C ASP A 101 15.30 19.10 -1.22
N ALA A 102 14.59 19.60 -0.21
CA ALA A 102 14.51 21.04 0.01
C ALA A 102 15.89 21.70 0.19
N THR A 103 16.89 20.98 0.71
CA THR A 103 18.24 21.49 0.98
C THR A 103 19.10 21.64 -0.29
N ARG A 104 18.73 20.99 -1.39
CA ARG A 104 19.33 21.22 -2.71
C ARG A 104 18.81 22.50 -3.36
N PHE A 105 17.53 22.78 -3.20
CA PHE A 105 16.84 23.82 -3.96
C PHE A 105 16.59 25.12 -3.18
N TRP A 106 16.66 25.13 -1.84
CA TRP A 106 16.40 26.35 -1.04
C TRP A 106 17.31 27.55 -1.35
N LYS A 107 18.46 27.32 -1.99
CA LYS A 107 19.37 28.38 -2.45
C LYS A 107 18.94 28.99 -3.79
N GLU A 108 18.02 28.35 -4.51
CA GLU A 108 17.49 28.88 -5.75
C GLU A 108 16.56 30.06 -5.44
N LYS A 109 16.86 31.22 -6.05
CA LYS A 109 16.13 32.47 -5.80
C LYS A 109 14.62 32.35 -6.05
N ASN A 110 14.22 31.42 -6.91
CA ASN A 110 12.84 31.15 -7.31
C ASN A 110 12.24 29.89 -6.65
N TYR A 111 12.88 29.25 -5.67
CA TYR A 111 12.45 27.98 -5.04
C TYR A 111 10.98 27.92 -4.58
N ASN A 112 10.35 29.07 -4.35
CA ASN A 112 8.95 29.19 -3.95
C ASN A 112 8.03 29.89 -4.96
N THR A 113 8.50 30.19 -6.17
CA THR A 113 7.65 30.80 -7.20
C THR A 113 6.76 29.76 -7.87
N GLU A 114 5.61 30.20 -8.37
CA GLU A 114 4.72 29.35 -9.17
C GLU A 114 5.42 28.83 -10.43
N GLU A 115 6.28 29.63 -11.06
CA GLU A 115 7.10 29.19 -12.21
C GLU A 115 8.01 28.02 -11.86
N PHE A 116 8.70 28.10 -10.70
CA PHE A 116 9.52 26.99 -10.24
C PHE A 116 8.66 25.75 -10.05
N ILE A 117 7.59 25.86 -9.26
CA ILE A 117 6.66 24.76 -8.96
C ILE A 117 6.13 24.12 -10.25
N ASP A 118 5.64 24.93 -11.19
CA ASP A 118 5.02 24.51 -12.44
C ASP A 118 5.97 23.77 -13.37
N SER A 119 7.26 24.13 -13.33
CA SER A 119 8.30 23.50 -14.14
C SER A 119 8.77 22.15 -13.60
N ARG A 120 8.52 21.85 -12.31
CA ARG A 120 9.06 20.64 -11.68
C ARG A 120 8.30 19.39 -12.10
N PRO A 121 9.01 18.32 -12.49
CA PRO A 121 8.36 17.03 -12.71
C PRO A 121 7.79 16.50 -11.41
N VAL A 122 6.59 15.92 -11.47
CA VAL A 122 6.01 15.17 -10.36
C VAL A 122 6.59 13.75 -10.36
N THR A 123 7.30 13.39 -9.28
CA THR A 123 7.97 12.09 -9.16
C THR A 123 7.17 11.10 -8.32
N GLU A 124 6.31 11.57 -7.41
CA GLU A 124 5.49 10.70 -6.57
C GLU A 124 4.06 11.23 -6.48
N PHE A 125 3.13 10.30 -6.39
CA PHE A 125 1.71 10.55 -6.20
C PHE A 125 1.18 9.68 -5.05
N TYR A 126 0.38 10.28 -4.18
CA TYR A 126 -0.15 9.66 -2.97
C TYR A 126 -1.67 9.79 -2.94
N ILE A 127 -2.34 8.71 -2.53
CA ILE A 127 -3.74 8.71 -2.10
C ILE A 127 -3.75 8.30 -0.62
N PHE A 128 -4.16 9.21 0.26
CA PHE A 128 -4.19 9.00 1.70
C PHE A 128 -5.55 8.47 2.15
N PHE A 129 -5.55 7.38 2.90
CA PHE A 129 -6.74 6.81 3.52
C PHE A 129 -6.87 7.18 5.00
N MET A 130 -5.83 7.82 5.55
CA MET A 130 -5.76 8.28 6.93
C MET A 130 -5.17 9.71 7.01
N ASN A 131 -5.45 10.39 8.11
CA ASN A 131 -4.90 11.71 8.42
C ASN A 131 -4.46 11.79 9.89
N LEU A 132 -4.01 12.96 10.35
CA LEU A 132 -3.58 13.17 11.74
C LEU A 132 -4.69 12.99 12.79
N ASP A 133 -5.97 13.08 12.38
CA ASP A 133 -7.10 12.92 13.29
C ASP A 133 -7.51 11.45 13.49
N SER A 134 -6.99 10.54 12.66
CA SER A 134 -7.10 9.09 12.88
C SER A 134 -6.48 8.67 14.21
N GLU A 135 -6.87 7.52 14.74
CA GLU A 135 -6.34 7.01 16.01
C GLU A 135 -4.81 6.82 15.92
N THR A 136 -4.33 6.14 14.88
CA THR A 136 -2.89 5.98 14.59
C THR A 136 -2.19 7.33 14.36
N GLY A 137 -2.89 8.29 13.76
CA GLY A 137 -2.45 9.69 13.60
C GLY A 137 -2.17 10.37 14.94
N LYS A 138 -3.15 10.37 15.84
CA LYS A 138 -3.05 11.00 17.17
C LYS A 138 -1.97 10.37 18.05
N GLN A 139 -1.67 9.09 17.83
CA GLN A 139 -0.58 8.37 18.51
C GLN A 139 0.81 8.68 17.90
N GLY A 140 0.87 9.45 16.81
CA GLY A 140 2.14 9.81 16.16
C GLY A 140 2.83 8.63 15.50
N LYS A 141 2.07 7.70 14.93
CA LYS A 141 2.61 6.46 14.35
C LYS A 141 2.55 6.40 12.82
N LEU A 142 2.01 7.44 12.18
CA LEU A 142 2.00 7.53 10.72
C LEU A 142 3.41 7.82 10.19
N GLN A 143 3.72 7.34 8.98
CA GLN A 143 5.07 7.39 8.40
C GLN A 143 5.70 8.80 8.39
N TYR A 144 4.95 9.82 7.99
CA TYR A 144 5.41 11.21 7.90
C TYR A 144 5.05 12.06 9.12
N ALA A 145 4.43 11.45 10.13
CA ALA A 145 4.09 12.11 11.39
C ALA A 145 4.58 11.29 12.60
N TRP A 146 5.68 10.55 12.44
CA TRP A 146 6.25 9.78 13.53
C TRP A 146 6.63 10.70 14.72
N GLY A 147 6.18 10.34 15.92
CA GLY A 147 6.35 11.14 17.13
C GLY A 147 5.49 12.41 17.19
N TYR A 148 4.54 12.59 16.26
CA TYR A 148 3.50 13.61 16.39
C TYR A 148 2.65 13.37 17.64
N TYR A 149 2.21 14.45 18.28
CA TYR A 149 1.19 14.39 19.31
C TYR A 149 0.45 15.73 19.30
N PRO A 150 -0.89 15.72 19.43
CA PRO A 150 -1.66 16.95 19.53
C PRO A 150 -1.39 17.60 20.89
N ILE A 151 -1.15 18.92 20.89
CA ILE A 151 -1.04 19.69 22.13
C ILE A 151 -2.46 20.06 22.57
N THR A 152 -3.07 19.16 23.34
CA THR A 152 -4.39 19.39 23.96
C THR A 152 -4.27 20.38 25.11
N ALA A 153 -5.40 20.95 25.54
CA ALA A 153 -5.44 21.84 26.71
C ALA A 153 -4.92 21.14 27.98
N GLU A 154 -5.20 19.84 28.13
CA GLU A 154 -4.71 19.04 29.26
C GLU A 154 -3.19 18.84 29.19
N LEU A 155 -2.65 18.49 28.02
CA LEU A 155 -1.21 18.33 27.84
C LEU A 155 -0.46 19.66 28.04
N GLU A 156 -1.01 20.77 27.55
CA GLU A 156 -0.49 22.10 27.79
C GLU A 156 -0.47 22.46 29.27
N LYS A 157 -1.53 22.16 30.01
CA LYS A 157 -1.58 22.34 31.46
C LYS A 157 -0.51 21.51 32.16
N GLN A 158 -0.32 20.26 31.77
CA GLN A 158 0.72 19.39 32.32
C GLN A 158 2.12 19.93 32.02
N MET A 159 2.39 20.36 30.79
CA MET A 159 3.71 20.89 30.39
C MET A 159 4.05 22.22 31.07
N THR A 160 3.06 23.03 31.43
CA THR A 160 3.23 24.34 32.08
C THR A 160 3.19 24.27 33.61
N SER A 161 2.88 23.11 34.18
CA SER A 161 2.84 22.89 35.63
C SER A 161 4.10 22.19 36.13
N PRO A 162 4.55 22.45 37.38
CA PRO A 162 5.60 21.65 38.01
C PRO A 162 5.21 20.17 38.05
N ASN A 163 6.15 19.29 37.69
CA ASN A 163 5.93 17.85 37.78
C ASN A 163 6.38 17.35 39.17
N PRO A 164 5.47 16.87 40.04
CA PRO A 164 5.84 16.40 41.37
C PRO A 164 6.75 15.17 41.36
N GLU A 165 6.67 14.34 40.32
CA GLU A 165 7.51 13.15 40.14
C GLU A 165 8.92 13.52 39.69
N TYR A 166 9.07 14.65 38.99
CA TYR A 166 10.33 15.16 38.47
C TYR A 166 10.50 16.66 38.79
N PRO A 167 10.73 17.01 40.06
CA PRO A 167 10.73 18.41 40.52
C PRO A 167 11.84 19.28 39.89
N ASP A 168 12.93 18.66 39.43
CA ASP A 168 14.04 19.35 38.76
C ASP A 168 13.74 19.72 37.30
N VAL A 169 12.69 19.13 36.70
CA VAL A 169 12.27 19.44 35.34
C VAL A 169 11.46 20.72 35.35
N LYS A 170 12.06 21.80 34.83
CA LYS A 170 11.39 23.10 34.73
C LYS A 170 10.18 23.01 33.79
N PRO A 171 9.02 23.54 34.18
CA PRO A 171 7.87 23.67 33.30
C PRO A 171 8.19 24.48 32.06
N TYR A 172 7.46 24.20 30.98
CA TYR A 172 7.60 24.93 29.74
C TYR A 172 7.03 26.34 29.89
N SER A 173 7.73 27.33 29.33
CA SER A 173 7.19 28.68 29.24
C SER A 173 6.04 28.73 28.23
N LYS A 174 5.18 29.75 28.34
CA LYS A 174 4.09 29.98 27.37
C LYS A 174 4.63 30.15 25.95
N GLU A 175 5.78 30.80 25.79
CA GLU A 175 6.44 30.98 24.49
C GLU A 175 6.91 29.63 23.93
N ARG A 176 7.45 28.74 24.77
CA ARG A 176 7.83 27.38 24.35
C ARG A 176 6.62 26.60 23.87
N ILE A 177 5.49 26.69 24.58
CA ILE A 177 4.24 26.02 24.18
C ILE A 177 3.71 26.58 22.87
N ALA A 178 3.66 27.91 22.71
CA ALA A 178 3.19 28.54 21.48
C ALA A 178 4.03 28.09 20.28
N ARG A 179 5.36 28.05 20.42
CA ARG A 179 6.25 27.53 19.39
C ARG A 179 5.99 26.04 19.08
N LEU A 180 5.82 25.20 20.11
CA LEU A 180 5.53 23.78 19.90
C LEU A 180 4.20 23.55 19.19
N LYS A 181 3.17 24.36 19.49
CA LYS A 181 1.87 24.33 18.79
C LYS A 181 2.03 24.66 17.31
N GLU A 182 2.84 25.68 17.01
CA GLU A 182 3.12 26.05 15.62
C GLU A 182 3.96 25.00 14.90
N GLU A 183 5.01 24.45 15.54
CA GLU A 183 5.86 23.38 14.99
C GLU A 183 5.04 22.12 14.68
N ARG A 184 4.12 21.75 15.57
CA ARG A 184 3.26 20.56 15.45
C ARG A 184 1.91 20.85 14.80
N HIS A 185 1.72 22.02 14.21
CA HIS A 185 0.45 22.34 13.58
C HIS A 185 0.20 21.39 12.39
N PRO A 186 -1.03 20.84 12.22
CA PRO A 186 -1.36 19.92 11.12
C PRO A 186 -0.92 20.38 9.73
N LYS A 187 -0.95 21.69 9.49
CA LYS A 187 -0.48 22.33 8.24
C LYS A 187 0.95 21.97 7.83
N ASN A 188 1.82 21.57 8.78
CA ASN A 188 3.22 21.24 8.55
C ASN A 188 3.44 19.77 8.13
N TYR A 189 2.36 18.99 8.03
CA TYR A 189 2.39 17.58 7.65
C TYR A 189 1.74 17.40 6.29
N ILE A 190 2.19 16.36 5.57
CA ILE A 190 1.74 16.10 4.20
C ILE A 190 0.34 15.46 4.14
N TYR A 191 -0.17 14.96 5.27
CA TYR A 191 -1.49 14.34 5.35
C TYR A 191 -2.58 15.36 4.97
N PRO A 192 -3.46 15.03 4.01
CA PRO A 192 -4.65 15.79 3.71
C PRO A 192 -5.56 15.93 4.94
N TYR A 193 -6.25 17.07 5.07
CA TYR A 193 -7.25 17.23 6.14
C TYR A 193 -8.45 16.29 5.96
N HIS A 194 -8.83 15.98 4.72
CA HIS A 194 -9.84 14.96 4.43
C HIS A 194 -9.18 13.81 3.66
N PRO A 195 -9.04 12.62 4.28
CA PRO A 195 -8.52 11.46 3.55
C PRO A 195 -9.51 11.03 2.47
N TYR A 196 -9.00 10.33 1.46
CA TYR A 196 -9.80 9.75 0.40
C TYR A 196 -10.69 8.62 0.95
N THR A 197 -11.99 8.73 0.71
CA THR A 197 -13.01 7.79 1.22
C THR A 197 -13.56 6.86 0.14
N GLY A 198 -13.22 7.11 -1.13
CA GLY A 198 -13.64 6.27 -2.24
C GLY A 198 -12.87 4.94 -2.31
N THR A 199 -13.19 4.17 -3.34
CA THR A 199 -12.42 2.97 -3.71
C THR A 199 -11.43 3.34 -4.81
N VAL A 200 -10.23 2.75 -4.75
CA VAL A 200 -9.21 2.80 -5.80
C VAL A 200 -9.19 1.44 -6.49
N ASP A 201 -9.19 1.44 -7.82
CA ASP A 201 -8.85 0.26 -8.60
C ASP A 201 -7.33 0.10 -8.60
N PHE A 202 -6.82 -0.80 -7.77
CA PHE A 202 -5.40 -1.11 -7.66
C PHE A 202 -5.10 -2.41 -8.40
N GLN A 203 -4.71 -2.28 -9.68
CA GLN A 203 -4.38 -3.39 -10.58
C GLN A 203 -5.55 -4.40 -10.73
N GLY A 204 -6.79 -3.91 -10.73
CA GLY A 204 -8.01 -4.71 -10.78
C GLY A 204 -8.59 -5.08 -9.42
N ALA A 205 -7.87 -4.85 -8.31
CA ALA A 205 -8.35 -5.13 -6.97
C ALA A 205 -8.89 -3.86 -6.30
N PRO A 206 -10.08 -3.89 -5.68
CA PRO A 206 -10.60 -2.75 -4.94
C PRO A 206 -9.78 -2.51 -3.67
N VAL A 207 -9.29 -1.29 -3.49
CA VAL A 207 -8.60 -0.85 -2.27
C VAL A 207 -9.31 0.37 -1.71
N LYS A 208 -9.62 0.35 -0.41
CA LYS A 208 -10.28 1.46 0.30
C LYS A 208 -9.82 1.54 1.76
N ALA A 209 -10.13 2.67 2.40
CA ALA A 209 -9.82 2.90 3.80
C ALA A 209 -10.33 1.76 4.70
N GLY A 210 -9.52 1.38 5.70
CA GLY A 210 -9.82 0.34 6.67
C GLY A 210 -9.61 -1.11 6.19
N MET A 211 -9.22 -1.33 4.93
CA MET A 211 -8.82 -2.67 4.49
C MET A 211 -7.47 -3.07 5.11
N SER A 212 -7.38 -4.31 5.58
CA SER A 212 -6.11 -4.93 5.97
C SER A 212 -5.36 -5.49 4.76
N LEU A 213 -4.06 -5.73 4.91
CA LEU A 213 -3.25 -6.37 3.88
C LEU A 213 -3.82 -7.72 3.43
N SER A 214 -4.30 -8.53 4.37
CA SER A 214 -4.93 -9.83 4.07
C SER A 214 -6.20 -9.67 3.23
N GLN A 215 -7.01 -8.64 3.49
CA GLN A 215 -8.20 -8.36 2.68
C GLN A 215 -7.80 -7.93 1.27
N VAL A 216 -6.81 -7.04 1.13
CA VAL A 216 -6.32 -6.62 -0.20
C VAL A 216 -5.75 -7.81 -0.98
N ASN A 217 -4.92 -8.66 -0.35
CA ASN A 217 -4.36 -9.84 -1.00
C ASN A 217 -5.42 -10.86 -1.41
N LYS A 218 -6.51 -10.98 -0.63
CA LYS A 218 -7.65 -11.82 -0.98
C LYS A 218 -8.36 -11.32 -2.24
N GLU A 219 -8.57 -10.01 -2.38
CA GLU A 219 -9.16 -9.44 -3.60
C GLU A 219 -8.23 -9.66 -4.82
N ARG A 220 -6.91 -9.59 -4.60
CA ARG A 220 -5.90 -9.78 -5.67
C ARG A 220 -5.73 -11.23 -6.12
N SER A 221 -6.00 -12.22 -5.25
CA SER A 221 -5.62 -13.62 -5.52
C SER A 221 -6.25 -14.22 -6.78
N GLY A 222 -7.44 -13.73 -7.16
CA GLY A 222 -8.15 -14.16 -8.36
C GLY A 222 -7.75 -13.45 -9.65
N ILE A 223 -6.85 -12.46 -9.60
CA ILE A 223 -6.59 -11.54 -10.72
C ILE A 223 -5.32 -11.95 -11.48
N GLN A 224 -5.45 -12.13 -12.78
CA GLN A 224 -4.37 -12.54 -13.67
C GLN A 224 -3.30 -11.46 -13.77
N GLY A 225 -2.03 -11.87 -13.66
CA GLY A 225 -0.89 -10.97 -13.80
C GLY A 225 -0.57 -10.15 -12.54
N VAL A 226 -1.27 -10.43 -11.43
CA VAL A 226 -1.12 -9.75 -10.16
C VAL A 226 -0.73 -10.76 -9.08
N ASP A 227 0.33 -10.48 -8.36
CA ASP A 227 0.86 -11.31 -7.27
C ASP A 227 0.56 -10.72 -5.89
N GLU A 228 0.82 -11.52 -4.85
CA GLU A 228 0.57 -11.13 -3.47
C GLU A 228 1.48 -9.96 -3.05
N LEU A 229 0.94 -9.01 -2.28
CA LEU A 229 1.74 -7.94 -1.69
C LEU A 229 2.41 -8.44 -0.41
N GLY A 230 3.69 -8.14 -0.24
CA GLY A 230 4.44 -8.42 0.97
C GLY A 230 5.33 -7.26 1.40
N TYR A 231 5.84 -7.33 2.63
CA TYR A 231 6.63 -6.27 3.23
C TYR A 231 7.93 -6.01 2.48
N TRP A 232 8.14 -4.75 2.11
CA TRP A 232 9.40 -4.24 1.60
C TRP A 232 10.32 -3.88 2.76
N ASP A 233 11.16 -4.84 3.10
CA ASP A 233 12.15 -4.71 4.15
C ASP A 233 13.22 -3.67 3.77
N LYS A 234 13.03 -2.47 4.31
CA LYS A 234 13.84 -1.27 4.08
C LYS A 234 14.23 -0.56 5.37
N ASP A 235 13.76 -1.03 6.51
CA ASP A 235 14.00 -0.39 7.79
C ASP A 235 15.41 -0.66 8.35
N MET A 236 16.19 -1.50 7.64
CA MET A 236 17.58 -1.85 7.94
C MET A 236 17.75 -2.33 9.39
N ASN A 237 16.74 -3.03 9.91
CA ASN A 237 16.72 -3.54 11.28
C ASN A 237 17.52 -4.84 11.49
N TRP A 238 18.22 -5.32 10.44
CA TRP A 238 19.02 -6.55 10.39
C TRP A 238 18.23 -7.87 10.52
N LYS A 239 16.91 -7.83 10.38
CA LYS A 239 16.06 -9.01 10.20
C LYS A 239 15.61 -9.03 8.75
N ASP A 240 15.56 -10.21 8.13
CA ASP A 240 14.96 -10.37 6.81
C ASP A 240 13.48 -10.71 6.99
N GLU A 241 12.63 -9.69 6.86
CA GLU A 241 11.17 -9.81 6.91
C GLU A 241 10.56 -9.59 5.51
N ARG A 242 11.41 -9.58 4.46
CA ARG A 242 10.98 -9.31 3.09
C ARG A 242 9.91 -10.31 2.66
N GLY A 243 8.83 -9.78 2.10
CA GLY A 243 7.70 -10.60 1.66
C GLY A 243 6.74 -11.00 2.78
N SER A 244 7.02 -10.65 4.04
CA SER A 244 6.10 -10.93 5.15
C SER A 244 4.77 -10.21 4.98
N THR A 245 3.68 -10.89 5.31
CA THR A 245 2.31 -10.35 5.31
C THR A 245 1.78 -10.06 6.71
N SER A 246 2.58 -10.33 7.75
CA SER A 246 2.21 -10.11 9.15
C SER A 246 2.72 -8.80 9.73
N VAL A 247 3.55 -8.06 8.99
CA VAL A 247 4.10 -6.77 9.43
C VAL A 247 2.97 -5.74 9.52
N LYS A 248 2.88 -5.07 10.68
CA LYS A 248 1.84 -4.07 10.94
C LYS A 248 2.16 -2.69 10.37
N SER A 249 3.44 -2.35 10.28
CA SER A 249 3.90 -1.02 9.86
C SER A 249 4.96 -1.17 8.79
N GLY A 250 4.71 -0.69 7.58
CA GLY A 250 5.58 -1.02 6.46
C GLY A 250 5.03 -0.64 5.09
N GLU A 251 5.93 -0.52 4.12
CA GLU A 251 5.56 -0.45 2.71
C GLU A 251 5.36 -1.87 2.19
N MET A 252 4.25 -2.14 1.53
CA MET A 252 3.88 -3.44 0.95
C MET A 252 3.94 -3.34 -0.57
N ILE A 253 4.68 -4.24 -1.19
CA ILE A 253 4.90 -4.24 -2.64
C ILE A 253 4.69 -5.62 -3.21
N GLU A 254 4.43 -5.66 -4.52
CA GLU A 254 4.46 -6.89 -5.29
C GLU A 254 5.92 -7.21 -5.63
N PHE A 255 6.40 -8.42 -5.34
CA PHE A 255 7.76 -8.81 -5.71
C PHE A 255 7.75 -9.52 -7.06
N VAL A 256 7.93 -8.75 -8.13
CA VAL A 256 7.87 -9.29 -9.50
C VAL A 256 9.14 -8.94 -10.25
N ASP A 257 9.81 -9.97 -10.73
CA ASP A 257 10.92 -9.84 -11.66
C ASP A 257 10.35 -9.40 -13.03
N ASP A 258 10.82 -8.26 -13.54
CA ASP A 258 10.62 -7.73 -14.90
C ASP A 258 9.20 -7.35 -15.39
N LYS A 259 8.11 -7.65 -14.66
CA LYS A 259 6.74 -7.31 -15.10
C LYS A 259 6.36 -5.83 -15.07
N TRP A 260 7.23 -4.96 -14.54
CA TRP A 260 6.91 -3.54 -14.35
C TRP A 260 7.21 -2.66 -15.56
N ARG A 261 7.86 -3.22 -16.59
CA ARG A 261 8.21 -2.48 -17.80
C ARG A 261 7.04 -2.52 -18.77
N CYS A 262 6.38 -1.39 -18.91
CA CYS A 262 5.43 -1.17 -19.98
C CYS A 262 6.17 -1.19 -21.32
N ALA A 263 5.68 -1.98 -22.27
CA ALA A 263 6.31 -2.11 -23.58
C ALA A 263 6.56 -0.74 -24.22
N GLY A 264 7.82 -0.49 -24.61
CA GLY A 264 8.23 0.76 -25.26
C GLY A 264 8.40 1.97 -24.34
N LYS A 265 8.32 1.80 -23.01
CA LYS A 265 8.58 2.88 -22.04
C LYS A 265 9.95 2.73 -21.39
N ASP A 266 10.63 3.85 -21.19
CA ASP A 266 11.92 3.98 -20.50
C ASP A 266 11.77 4.29 -19.00
N TYR A 267 10.54 4.24 -18.50
CA TYR A 267 10.17 4.46 -17.11
C TYR A 267 9.24 3.36 -16.59
N VAL A 268 9.17 3.27 -15.27
CA VAL A 268 8.38 2.31 -14.50
C VAL A 268 7.58 3.07 -13.43
N TYR A 269 6.35 2.61 -13.17
CA TYR A 269 5.59 3.04 -12.00
C TYR A 269 5.79 2.04 -10.88
N PHE A 270 6.49 2.47 -9.84
CA PHE A 270 6.64 1.71 -8.61
C PHE A 270 5.46 1.99 -7.71
N THR A 271 4.63 0.98 -7.45
CA THR A 271 3.41 1.13 -6.65
C THR A 271 3.52 0.39 -5.34
N SER A 272 3.06 1.01 -4.25
CA SER A 272 3.15 0.44 -2.89
C SER A 272 1.94 0.84 -2.05
N LEU A 273 1.59 -0.01 -1.09
CA LEU A 273 0.64 0.29 -0.03
C LEU A 273 1.38 0.44 1.29
N ARG A 274 1.24 1.58 1.96
CA ARG A 274 1.78 1.78 3.31
C ARG A 274 0.74 1.40 4.35
N TYR A 275 1.17 0.58 5.30
CA TYR A 275 0.43 0.32 6.52
C TYR A 275 1.12 0.95 7.72
N SER A 276 0.33 1.38 8.71
CA SER A 276 0.78 1.84 10.01
C SER A 276 -0.12 1.23 11.08
N GLU A 277 0.47 0.46 11.99
CA GLU A 277 -0.23 -0.31 13.03
C GLU A 277 -1.31 -1.27 12.51
N GLY A 278 -1.16 -1.73 11.26
CA GLY A 278 -2.09 -2.63 10.57
C GLY A 278 -3.19 -1.91 9.81
N GLU A 279 -3.24 -0.58 9.86
CA GLU A 279 -4.19 0.26 9.12
C GLU A 279 -3.57 0.78 7.83
N LEU A 280 -4.34 0.73 6.73
CA LEU A 280 -3.91 1.26 5.44
C LEU A 280 -3.79 2.79 5.51
N GLU A 281 -2.56 3.30 5.42
CA GLU A 281 -2.25 4.72 5.56
C GLU A 281 -2.38 5.45 4.23
N TYR A 282 -1.64 4.99 3.22
CA TYR A 282 -1.67 5.55 1.87
C TYR A 282 -1.33 4.51 0.80
N LEU A 283 -1.78 4.79 -0.42
CA LEU A 283 -1.22 4.21 -1.63
C LEU A 283 -0.26 5.21 -2.24
N LYS A 284 0.93 4.75 -2.64
CA LYS A 284 1.94 5.56 -3.32
C LYS A 284 2.24 5.00 -4.71
N VAL A 285 2.39 5.90 -5.67
CA VAL A 285 2.97 5.61 -6.99
C VAL A 285 4.16 6.51 -7.23
N GLU A 286 5.31 5.90 -7.51
CA GLU A 286 6.58 6.58 -7.77
C GLU A 286 7.00 6.38 -9.23
N TYR A 287 7.47 7.47 -9.85
CA TYR A 287 7.98 7.51 -11.21
C TYR A 287 9.48 7.24 -11.23
N LEU A 288 9.85 6.05 -11.69
CA LEU A 288 11.24 5.65 -11.85
C LEU A 288 11.60 5.70 -13.33
N SER A 289 12.54 6.57 -13.71
CA SER A 289 13.17 6.57 -15.03
C SER A 289 14.67 6.44 -14.88
N LYS A 290 15.37 6.07 -15.96
CA LYS A 290 16.85 6.00 -15.99
C LYS A 290 17.54 7.29 -15.51
N GLU A 291 16.87 8.43 -15.62
CA GLU A 291 17.40 9.72 -15.17
C GLU A 291 17.22 9.94 -13.65
N ASN A 292 16.25 9.26 -13.04
CA ASN A 292 15.93 9.34 -11.61
C ASN A 292 16.50 8.15 -10.80
N GLU A 293 17.06 7.12 -11.45
CA GLU A 293 17.71 5.95 -10.81
C GLU A 293 19.09 6.27 -10.17
N LYS A 294 19.41 7.53 -9.86
CA LYS A 294 20.70 7.96 -9.28
C LYS A 294 20.63 8.33 -7.81
#